data_AF-A0A397B3W6-F1
#
_entry.id   AF-A0A397B3W6-F1
#
_cell.length_a   1.000
_cell.length_b   1.000
_cell.length_c   1.000
_cell.angle_alpha   90.00
_cell.angle_beta   90.00
_cell.angle_gamma   90.00
#
_symmetry.space_group_name_H-M   'P 1'
#
loop_
_entity.id
_entity.type
_entity.pdbx_description
1 polymer ?
#
loop_
_entity_poly.entity_id
_entity_poly.type
_entity_poly.pdbx_seq_one_letter_code
_entity_poly.pdbx_strand_id
1 'polypeptide(L)'
;MVSDGLPRHNGRPGRSNIGQAGKAISTPALAASIVSSDDLERIRHNSTILTDNDLARLAKESEQSKLASRAKAQDRKNRMVEKELQVRARREQYATQMELDAERNSVLSKADMQRVEHLDDVKHIQSLVAKAMAVTGCDVQRQEQGEARQIEASYNQRIERGMENDRIAELRERDRVATDARDKRVEARKMLEGQINERLKQQIREEEAKAIEAKKILLVYKQYEKEEEAKVTAHRAQVQATIAQIAATNEDIKEMKAEAARREAHEEQVAARYLREKAREEERQQLEHEAIKKSKELRVAKLRAQQEKAQDKRMAQDEFKAKKAFEANEKAMRQKEADDRAKKRETAETIDRERKQQESFKAAERSANAAQERLADHVAQCIDQETHAKRMAVRAKEVDAHESYIDKLNQQFQDNATRRKNKAALETNENAAQVKKAAKEAIVVDKIRRDAIQKLQKQGVPPEYLRPLQKLHGRTTS
;
A
#
# COMPACT_ATOMS: atom_id res chain seq x y z
N MET A 1 17.12 20.22 -93.61
CA MET A 1 17.06 21.52 -94.32
C MET A 1 17.32 22.61 -93.30
N VAL A 2 18.55 23.14 -93.32
CA VAL A 2 18.91 24.54 -93.61
C VAL A 2 19.08 25.30 -92.27
N SER A 3 20.29 25.50 -91.76
CA SER A 3 21.37 26.42 -92.19
C SER A 3 21.07 27.90 -91.88
N ASP A 4 22.16 28.63 -91.63
CA ASP A 4 22.34 30.08 -91.44
C ASP A 4 22.33 30.53 -89.97
N GLY A 5 23.38 31.14 -89.41
CA GLY A 5 24.51 31.86 -89.98
C GLY A 5 24.37 33.36 -89.68
N LEU A 6 25.29 33.92 -88.88
CA LEU A 6 26.06 35.16 -89.19
C LEU A 6 26.67 35.82 -87.92
N PRO A 7 27.81 36.54 -88.09
CA PRO A 7 28.71 37.01 -87.03
C PRO A 7 28.50 38.50 -86.70
N ARG A 8 29.24 39.05 -85.72
CA ARG A 8 29.34 40.50 -85.51
C ARG A 8 30.78 41.01 -85.53
N HIS A 9 30.93 42.09 -86.26
CA HIS A 9 32.15 42.77 -86.69
C HIS A 9 32.35 44.08 -85.90
N ASN A 10 33.63 44.43 -85.73
CA ASN A 10 34.28 45.70 -85.42
C ASN A 10 33.48 47.01 -85.20
N GLY A 11 33.94 47.77 -84.19
CA GLY A 11 33.80 49.22 -84.09
C GLY A 11 35.06 49.86 -83.44
N ARG A 12 35.82 50.63 -84.24
CA ARG A 12 36.86 51.65 -83.88
C ARG A 12 36.17 52.99 -83.46
N PRO A 13 36.82 54.15 -83.14
CA PRO A 13 38.24 54.59 -83.32
C PRO A 13 38.90 55.52 -82.22
N GLY A 14 40.21 55.81 -82.39
CA GLY A 14 40.89 57.09 -82.07
C GLY A 14 41.58 57.22 -80.69
N ARG A 15 42.72 57.90 -80.48
CA ARG A 15 43.64 58.70 -81.33
C ARG A 15 44.90 59.10 -80.49
N SER A 16 46.01 59.45 -81.17
CA SER A 16 47.16 60.31 -80.74
C SER A 16 48.18 59.71 -79.74
N ASN A 17 49.52 59.85 -79.82
CA ASN A 17 50.45 60.64 -80.64
C ASN A 17 51.82 59.93 -80.67
N ILE A 18 52.39 59.64 -81.85
CA ILE A 18 53.84 59.46 -82.01
C ILE A 18 54.26 60.38 -83.16
N GLY A 19 54.83 61.51 -82.75
CA GLY A 19 55.39 62.53 -83.62
C GLY A 19 56.84 62.23 -83.95
N GLN A 20 57.08 62.21 -85.25
CA GLN A 20 58.32 62.38 -86.01
C GLN A 20 59.46 63.16 -85.33
N ALA A 21 60.67 62.60 -85.45
CA ALA A 21 61.86 63.21 -86.06
C ALA A 21 62.85 62.06 -86.30
N GLY A 22 63.39 61.74 -87.48
CA GLY A 22 63.57 62.50 -88.70
C GLY A 22 65.07 62.72 -88.94
N LYS A 23 65.77 61.78 -89.60
CA LYS A 23 66.64 62.04 -90.77
C LYS A 23 67.34 60.79 -91.28
N ALA A 24 67.38 60.72 -92.62
CA ALA A 24 67.87 59.66 -93.47
C ALA A 24 69.41 59.72 -93.65
N ILE A 25 70.02 58.63 -94.14
CA ILE A 25 70.63 58.54 -95.49
C ILE A 25 71.43 57.22 -95.62
N SER A 26 71.09 56.49 -96.70
CA SER A 26 71.85 55.58 -97.57
C SER A 26 73.18 54.92 -97.14
N THR A 27 73.26 53.61 -97.36
CA THR A 27 74.44 52.92 -97.93
C THR A 27 74.38 52.99 -99.48
N PRO A 28 75.48 52.87 -100.27
CA PRO A 28 76.76 52.19 -100.00
C PRO A 28 78.05 52.89 -100.54
N ALA A 29 79.21 52.25 -100.28
CA ALA A 29 80.53 52.40 -100.91
C ALA A 29 81.57 53.41 -100.34
N LEU A 30 82.71 52.83 -99.95
CA LEU A 30 84.08 53.36 -99.77
C LEU A 30 84.31 54.88 -100.02
N ALA A 31 84.41 55.65 -98.93
CA ALA A 31 85.23 56.86 -98.83
C ALA A 31 85.41 57.23 -97.34
N ALA A 32 86.61 57.65 -96.95
CA ALA A 32 87.00 57.97 -95.58
C ALA A 32 86.11 59.06 -94.96
N SER A 33 85.38 58.71 -93.89
CA SER A 33 84.60 59.67 -93.11
C SER A 33 85.49 60.34 -92.07
N ILE A 34 85.72 61.64 -92.25
CA ILE A 34 86.44 62.51 -91.32
C ILE A 34 85.50 62.82 -90.16
N VAL A 35 85.80 62.29 -88.98
CA VAL A 35 85.06 62.57 -87.74
C VAL A 35 85.39 63.99 -87.27
N SER A 36 84.37 64.83 -87.07
CA SER A 36 84.51 66.18 -86.51
C SER A 36 84.96 66.12 -85.04
N SER A 37 85.77 67.09 -84.59
CA SER A 37 86.25 67.16 -83.20
C SER A 37 85.09 67.19 -82.19
N ASP A 38 83.99 67.85 -82.51
CA ASP A 38 82.79 67.91 -81.66
C ASP A 38 82.05 66.56 -81.59
N ASP A 39 82.05 65.77 -82.66
CA ASP A 39 81.51 64.41 -82.64
C ASP A 39 82.42 63.47 -81.85
N LEU A 40 83.73 63.65 -81.92
CA LEU A 40 84.70 62.93 -81.07
C LEU A 40 84.54 63.28 -79.59
N GLU A 41 84.28 64.54 -79.26
CA GLU A 41 84.02 64.96 -77.87
C GLU A 41 82.65 64.47 -77.36
N ARG A 42 81.61 64.50 -78.19
CA ARG A 42 80.29 63.94 -77.85
C ARG A 42 80.37 62.42 -77.67
N ILE A 43 81.15 61.72 -78.49
CA ILE A 43 81.42 60.29 -78.33
C ILE A 43 82.24 60.05 -77.05
N ARG A 44 83.26 60.86 -76.75
CA ARG A 44 84.06 60.75 -75.51
C ARG A 44 83.25 61.03 -74.23
N HIS A 45 82.31 61.97 -74.25
CA HIS A 45 81.44 62.26 -73.10
C HIS A 45 80.35 61.18 -72.91
N ASN A 46 79.81 60.64 -74.00
CA ASN A 46 78.81 59.55 -73.93
C ASN A 46 79.45 58.16 -73.75
N SER A 47 80.74 58.00 -74.07
CA SER A 47 81.52 56.80 -73.77
C SER A 47 82.08 56.89 -72.35
N THR A 48 81.21 56.98 -71.36
CA THR A 48 81.64 56.67 -70.00
C THR A 48 81.85 55.16 -69.95
N ILE A 49 83.09 54.71 -69.73
CA ILE A 49 83.40 53.29 -69.55
C ILE A 49 82.75 52.87 -68.22
N LEU A 50 81.51 52.39 -68.30
CA LEU A 50 80.79 51.84 -67.17
C LEU A 50 81.50 50.55 -66.78
N THR A 51 81.98 50.48 -65.54
CA THR A 51 82.49 49.23 -64.99
C THR A 51 81.32 48.27 -64.74
N ASP A 52 81.58 46.96 -64.71
CA ASP A 52 80.52 45.96 -64.45
C ASP A 52 79.75 46.26 -63.14
N ASN A 53 80.41 46.90 -62.18
CA ASN A 53 79.80 47.37 -60.92
C ASN A 53 78.81 48.52 -61.12
N ASP A 54 79.05 49.43 -62.06
CA ASP A 54 78.15 50.55 -62.36
C ASP A 54 76.91 50.09 -63.13
N LEU A 55 77.07 49.10 -64.02
CA LEU A 55 75.98 48.40 -64.70
C LEU A 55 75.07 47.65 -63.72
N ALA A 56 75.67 46.96 -62.73
CA ALA A 56 74.92 46.31 -61.67
C ALA A 56 74.16 47.31 -60.78
N ARG A 57 74.75 48.48 -60.48
CA ARG A 57 74.09 49.52 -59.67
C ARG A 57 72.90 50.15 -60.39
N LEU A 58 73.06 50.50 -61.68
CA LEU A 58 71.97 51.04 -62.50
C LEU A 58 70.86 50.02 -62.73
N ALA A 59 71.20 48.74 -62.92
CA ALA A 59 70.22 47.66 -62.99
C ALA A 59 69.42 47.56 -61.68
N LYS A 60 70.10 47.62 -60.53
CA LYS A 60 69.48 47.58 -59.20
C LYS A 60 68.58 48.79 -58.93
N GLU A 61 68.99 50.00 -59.31
CA GLU A 61 68.18 51.22 -59.19
C GLU A 61 66.95 51.20 -60.13
N SER A 62 67.12 50.67 -61.36
CA SER A 62 66.02 50.43 -62.30
C SER A 62 65.03 49.41 -61.77
N GLU A 63 65.51 48.30 -61.19
CA GLU A 63 64.65 47.32 -60.52
C GLU A 63 63.95 47.90 -59.31
N GLN A 64 64.64 48.67 -58.46
CA GLN A 64 64.03 49.32 -57.29
C GLN A 64 62.95 50.33 -57.69
N SER A 65 63.17 51.14 -58.74
CA SER A 65 62.15 52.08 -59.24
C SER A 65 60.94 51.35 -59.84
N LYS A 66 61.16 50.25 -60.57
CA LYS A 66 60.10 49.38 -61.09
C LYS A 66 59.33 48.70 -59.96
N LEU A 67 60.01 48.22 -58.92
CA LEU A 67 59.39 47.62 -57.74
C LEU A 67 58.57 48.66 -56.96
N ALA A 68 59.08 49.89 -56.78
CA ALA A 68 58.35 50.98 -56.12
C ALA A 68 57.11 51.42 -56.93
N SER A 69 57.20 51.46 -58.26
CA SER A 69 56.06 51.74 -59.15
C SER A 69 55.01 50.62 -59.09
N ARG A 70 55.45 49.36 -59.11
CA ARG A 70 54.58 48.19 -58.93
C ARG A 70 53.90 48.19 -57.56
N ALA A 71 54.61 48.53 -56.49
CA ALA A 71 54.06 48.65 -55.14
C ALA A 71 52.96 49.71 -55.08
N LYS A 72 53.20 50.92 -55.60
CA LYS A 72 52.18 51.99 -55.66
C LYS A 72 50.96 51.61 -56.50
N ALA A 73 51.14 50.84 -57.58
CA ALA A 73 50.04 50.33 -58.39
C ALA A 73 49.24 49.24 -57.65
N GLN A 74 49.93 48.36 -56.92
CA GLN A 74 49.31 47.32 -56.10
C GLN A 74 48.53 47.94 -54.94
N ASP A 75 49.02 48.98 -54.28
CA ASP A 75 48.29 49.69 -53.22
C ASP A 75 47.00 50.34 -53.73
N ARG A 76 47.03 50.96 -54.92
CA ARG A 76 45.81 51.51 -55.55
C ARG A 76 44.81 50.40 -55.90
N LYS A 77 45.29 49.25 -56.38
CA LYS A 77 44.46 48.08 -56.65
C LYS A 77 43.84 47.53 -55.37
N ASN A 78 44.62 47.38 -54.30
CA ASN A 78 44.15 46.89 -53.00
C ASN A 78 43.09 47.83 -52.41
N ARG A 79 43.29 49.15 -52.45
CA ARG A 79 42.28 50.14 -51.99
C ARG A 79 40.99 50.10 -52.80
N MET A 80 41.07 49.85 -54.11
CA MET A 80 39.88 49.70 -54.95
C MET A 80 39.11 48.44 -54.58
N VAL A 81 39.82 47.32 -54.38
CA VAL A 81 39.24 46.03 -53.95
C VAL A 81 38.60 46.16 -52.56
N GLU A 82 39.23 46.85 -51.60
CA GLU A 82 38.65 47.10 -50.28
C GLU A 82 37.34 47.91 -50.35
N LYS A 83 37.31 48.97 -51.18
CA LYS A 83 36.07 49.75 -51.39
C LYS A 83 34.97 48.93 -52.05
N GLU A 84 35.32 48.08 -53.02
CA GLU A 84 34.37 47.19 -53.69
C GLU A 84 33.80 46.15 -52.72
N LEU A 85 34.65 45.55 -51.87
CA LEU A 85 34.24 44.62 -50.81
C LEU A 85 33.30 45.30 -49.80
N GLN A 86 33.57 46.54 -49.40
CA GLN A 86 32.68 47.29 -48.48
C GLN A 86 31.32 47.60 -49.11
N VAL A 87 31.29 48.01 -50.38
CA VAL A 87 30.02 48.26 -51.10
C VAL A 87 29.22 46.97 -51.25
N ARG A 88 29.89 45.86 -51.58
CA ARG A 88 29.26 44.54 -51.67
C ARG A 88 28.68 44.09 -50.33
N ALA A 89 29.45 44.21 -49.23
CA ALA A 89 28.98 43.87 -47.90
C ALA A 89 27.75 44.68 -47.47
N ARG A 90 27.72 45.99 -47.75
CA ARG A 90 26.54 46.84 -47.46
C ARG A 90 25.31 46.44 -48.27
N ARG A 91 25.47 46.12 -49.57
CA ARG A 91 24.37 45.64 -50.42
C ARG A 91 23.81 44.31 -49.92
N GLU A 92 24.69 43.39 -49.53
CA GLU A 92 24.30 42.09 -48.96
C GLU A 92 23.58 42.26 -47.61
N GLN A 93 24.04 43.16 -46.74
CA GLN A 93 23.35 43.49 -45.49
C GLN A 93 21.94 44.08 -45.75
N TYR A 94 21.82 45.04 -46.67
CA TYR A 94 20.52 45.64 -47.00
C TYR A 94 19.54 44.61 -47.58
N ALA A 95 20.01 43.76 -48.50
CA ALA A 95 19.19 42.69 -49.07
C ALA A 95 18.68 41.71 -47.99
N THR A 96 19.52 41.37 -47.01
CA THR A 96 19.13 40.46 -45.91
C THR A 96 18.12 41.08 -44.96
N GLN A 97 18.20 42.38 -44.70
CA GLN A 97 17.21 43.07 -43.87
C GLN A 97 15.85 43.11 -44.57
N MET A 98 15.82 43.44 -45.87
CA MET A 98 14.57 43.43 -46.64
C MET A 98 13.90 42.06 -46.64
N GLU A 99 14.68 40.98 -46.73
CA GLU A 99 14.17 39.61 -46.68
C GLU A 99 13.57 39.26 -45.30
N LEU A 100 14.26 39.61 -44.21
CA LEU A 100 13.76 39.41 -42.84
C LEU A 100 12.48 40.21 -42.56
N ASP A 101 12.39 41.44 -43.07
CA ASP A 101 11.19 42.27 -42.91
C ASP A 101 10.01 41.76 -43.74
N ALA A 102 10.27 41.22 -44.95
CA ALA A 102 9.26 40.50 -45.72
C ALA A 102 8.74 39.27 -44.94
N GLU A 103 9.64 38.52 -44.31
CA GLU A 103 9.27 37.40 -43.45
C GLU A 103 8.55 37.82 -42.17
N ARG A 104 8.81 39.00 -41.61
CA ARG A 104 8.03 39.57 -40.49
C ARG A 104 6.60 39.94 -40.90
N ASN A 105 6.40 40.36 -42.14
CA ASN A 105 5.09 40.82 -42.62
C ASN A 105 4.27 39.72 -43.32
N SER A 106 4.86 38.56 -43.61
CA SER A 106 4.14 37.44 -44.22
C SER A 106 3.11 36.80 -43.27
N VAL A 107 1.97 36.34 -43.80
CA VAL A 107 0.99 35.56 -43.02
C VAL A 107 1.45 34.11 -42.94
N LEU A 108 1.44 33.51 -41.75
CA LEU A 108 1.78 32.10 -41.58
C LEU A 108 0.66 31.20 -42.14
N SER A 109 0.99 30.41 -43.16
CA SER A 109 0.09 29.37 -43.66
C SER A 109 0.18 28.09 -42.83
N LYS A 110 -0.78 27.18 -43.01
CA LYS A 110 -0.75 25.86 -42.38
C LYS A 110 0.46 25.02 -42.82
N ALA A 111 0.88 25.16 -44.07
CA ALA A 111 2.08 24.50 -44.59
C ALA A 111 3.36 25.06 -43.94
N ASP A 112 3.39 26.36 -43.61
CA ASP A 112 4.51 26.96 -42.87
C ASP A 112 4.62 26.40 -41.46
N MET A 113 3.49 26.22 -40.77
CA MET A 113 3.47 25.61 -39.44
C MET A 113 4.02 24.17 -39.46
N GLN A 114 3.65 23.35 -40.44
CA GLN A 114 4.18 21.98 -40.57
C GLN A 114 5.68 21.97 -40.85
N ARG A 115 6.17 22.94 -41.64
CA ARG A 115 7.61 23.06 -41.93
C ARG A 115 8.42 23.39 -40.68
N VAL A 116 7.88 24.15 -39.74
CA VAL A 116 8.60 24.59 -38.53
C VAL A 116 8.25 23.81 -37.26
N GLU A 117 7.35 22.83 -37.33
CA GLU A 117 6.93 22.00 -36.20
C GLU A 117 8.10 21.20 -35.58
N HIS A 118 9.11 20.87 -36.39
CA HIS A 118 10.30 20.18 -35.91
C HIS A 118 11.19 21.03 -34.98
N LEU A 119 11.04 22.38 -35.01
CA LEU A 119 11.83 23.29 -34.17
C LEU A 119 11.45 23.13 -32.70
N ASP A 120 12.46 23.00 -31.83
CA ASP A 120 12.24 22.74 -30.41
C ASP A 120 11.49 23.88 -29.70
N ASP A 121 11.73 25.14 -30.12
CA ASP A 121 11.00 26.30 -29.59
C ASP A 121 9.49 26.23 -29.93
N VAL A 122 9.14 25.74 -31.12
CA VAL A 122 7.74 25.57 -31.54
C VAL A 122 7.08 24.45 -30.73
N LYS A 123 7.76 23.31 -30.53
CA LYS A 123 7.27 22.23 -29.67
C LYS A 123 7.09 22.69 -28.23
N HIS A 124 8.02 23.52 -27.73
CA HIS A 124 7.90 24.07 -26.38
C HIS A 124 6.69 25.02 -26.26
N ILE A 125 6.44 25.88 -27.25
CA ILE A 125 5.22 26.71 -27.31
C ILE A 125 3.99 25.81 -27.30
N GLN A 126 3.93 24.77 -28.13
CA GLN A 126 2.78 23.84 -28.19
C GLN A 126 2.55 23.12 -26.84
N SER A 127 3.62 22.71 -26.16
CA SER A 127 3.54 22.13 -24.81
C SER A 127 2.94 23.11 -23.80
N LEU A 128 3.37 24.38 -23.84
CA LEU A 128 2.82 25.42 -22.96
C LEU A 128 1.35 25.72 -23.29
N VAL A 129 0.96 25.71 -24.57
CA VAL A 129 -0.45 25.84 -25.01
C VAL A 129 -1.29 24.71 -24.42
N ALA A 130 -0.85 23.45 -24.59
CA ALA A 130 -1.56 22.29 -24.06
C ALA A 130 -1.69 22.35 -22.53
N LYS A 131 -0.63 22.77 -21.83
CA LYS A 131 -0.66 22.96 -20.38
C LYS A 131 -1.67 24.04 -19.96
N ALA A 132 -1.70 25.19 -20.63
CA ALA A 132 -2.63 26.26 -20.31
C ALA A 132 -4.09 25.84 -20.51
N MET A 133 -4.39 25.10 -21.58
CA MET A 133 -5.72 24.53 -21.81
C MET A 133 -6.10 23.49 -20.76
N ALA A 134 -5.18 22.57 -20.43
CA ALA A 134 -5.44 21.52 -19.44
C ALA A 134 -5.75 22.10 -18.05
N VAL A 135 -4.94 23.07 -17.58
CA VAL A 135 -5.17 23.71 -16.27
C VAL A 135 -6.51 24.45 -16.24
N THR A 136 -6.86 25.15 -17.33
CA THR A 136 -8.17 25.79 -17.45
C THR A 136 -9.31 24.78 -17.36
N GLY A 137 -9.18 23.63 -18.04
CA GLY A 137 -10.16 22.54 -17.95
C GLY A 137 -10.28 21.96 -16.54
N CYS A 138 -9.17 21.79 -15.83
CA CYS A 138 -9.18 21.33 -14.43
C CYS A 138 -9.89 22.31 -13.48
N ASP A 139 -9.76 23.62 -13.70
CA ASP A 139 -10.44 24.60 -12.86
C ASP A 139 -11.95 24.58 -13.07
N VAL A 140 -12.41 24.46 -14.33
CA VAL A 140 -13.84 24.25 -14.65
C VAL A 140 -14.35 22.99 -13.97
N GLN A 141 -13.63 21.88 -14.10
CA GLN A 141 -14.01 20.61 -13.46
C GLN A 141 -14.07 20.72 -11.93
N ARG A 142 -13.14 21.46 -11.31
CA ARG A 142 -13.15 21.69 -9.86
C ARG A 142 -14.37 22.49 -9.44
N GLN A 143 -14.77 23.48 -10.22
CA GLN A 143 -15.99 24.25 -9.97
C GLN A 143 -17.22 23.35 -10.07
N GLU A 144 -17.37 22.58 -11.15
CA GLU A 144 -18.48 21.63 -11.34
C GLU A 144 -18.56 20.61 -10.20
N GLN A 145 -17.42 20.07 -9.77
CA GLN A 145 -17.38 19.14 -8.63
C GLN A 145 -17.81 19.82 -7.33
N GLY A 146 -17.44 21.08 -7.12
CA GLY A 146 -17.88 21.87 -5.97
C GLY A 146 -19.40 22.04 -5.95
N GLU A 147 -20.00 22.39 -7.09
CA GLU A 147 -21.44 22.52 -7.26
C GLU A 147 -22.16 21.17 -7.04
N ALA A 148 -21.65 20.08 -7.63
CA ALA A 148 -22.19 18.74 -7.43
C ALA A 148 -22.18 18.32 -5.96
N ARG A 149 -21.08 18.60 -5.22
CA ARG A 149 -21.00 18.32 -3.78
C ARG A 149 -22.01 19.13 -2.97
N GLN A 150 -22.25 20.39 -3.34
CA GLN A 150 -23.26 21.21 -2.66
C GLN A 150 -24.67 20.66 -2.89
N ILE A 151 -24.97 20.23 -4.11
CA ILE A 151 -26.25 19.58 -4.45
C ILE A 151 -26.41 18.30 -3.66
N GLU A 152 -25.40 17.43 -3.64
CA GLU A 152 -25.41 16.18 -2.86
C GLU A 152 -25.60 16.44 -1.37
N ALA A 153 -24.87 17.39 -0.79
CA ALA A 153 -25.01 17.76 0.62
C ALA A 153 -26.43 18.25 0.94
N SER A 154 -27.02 19.07 0.07
CA SER A 154 -28.41 19.54 0.24
C SER A 154 -29.42 18.40 0.14
N TYR A 155 -29.18 17.42 -0.73
CA TYR A 155 -30.02 16.24 -0.88
C TYR A 155 -29.93 15.34 0.36
N ASN A 156 -28.72 15.04 0.82
CA ASN A 156 -28.48 14.24 2.01
C ASN A 156 -29.13 14.89 3.24
N GLN A 157 -29.02 16.21 3.39
CA GLN A 157 -29.68 16.93 4.48
C GLN A 157 -31.21 16.78 4.43
N ARG A 158 -31.82 16.76 3.24
CA ARG A 158 -33.26 16.52 3.11
C ARG A 158 -33.64 15.11 3.53
N ILE A 159 -32.83 14.11 3.16
CA ILE A 159 -33.05 12.71 3.55
C ILE A 159 -32.88 12.52 5.05
N GLU A 160 -31.81 13.07 5.65
CA GLU A 160 -31.59 13.03 7.10
C GLU A 160 -32.76 13.64 7.88
N ARG A 161 -33.27 14.80 7.45
CA ARG A 161 -34.47 15.40 8.06
C ARG A 161 -35.70 14.50 7.93
N GLY A 162 -35.87 13.84 6.78
CA GLY A 162 -36.93 12.86 6.58
C GLY A 162 -36.83 11.69 7.56
N MET A 163 -35.66 11.08 7.66
CA MET A 163 -35.41 9.95 8.57
C MET A 163 -35.56 10.34 10.05
N GLU A 164 -35.13 11.53 10.44
CA GLU A 164 -35.31 12.01 11.82
C GLU A 164 -36.80 12.24 12.14
N ASN A 165 -37.57 12.78 11.19
CA ASN A 165 -39.01 12.94 11.37
C ASN A 165 -39.71 11.58 11.54
N ASP A 166 -39.33 10.58 10.74
CA ASP A 166 -39.88 9.21 10.84
C ASP A 166 -39.53 8.58 12.19
N ARG A 167 -38.28 8.72 12.63
CA ARG A 167 -37.82 8.29 13.95
C ARG A 167 -38.63 8.95 15.08
N ILE A 168 -38.84 10.26 15.02
CA ILE A 168 -39.63 10.99 16.01
C ILE A 168 -41.08 10.51 16.00
N ALA A 169 -41.66 10.27 14.82
CA ALA A 169 -43.02 9.76 14.69
C ALA A 169 -43.15 8.36 15.33
N GLU A 170 -42.20 7.46 15.09
CA GLU A 170 -42.18 6.13 15.71
C GLU A 170 -42.07 6.20 17.24
N LEU A 171 -41.18 7.06 17.76
CA LEU A 171 -41.05 7.27 19.21
C LEU A 171 -42.35 7.79 19.83
N ARG A 172 -42.99 8.77 19.19
CA ARG A 172 -44.29 9.30 19.66
C ARG A 172 -45.37 8.22 19.67
N GLU A 173 -45.39 7.34 18.69
CA GLU A 173 -46.38 6.26 18.64
C GLU A 173 -46.13 5.21 19.73
N ARG A 174 -44.87 4.84 19.98
CA ARG A 174 -44.50 3.96 21.10
C ARG A 174 -44.89 4.57 22.45
N ASP A 175 -44.63 5.87 22.64
CA ASP A 175 -45.01 6.58 23.85
C ASP A 175 -46.54 6.56 24.04
N ARG A 176 -47.33 6.80 22.97
CA ARG A 176 -48.79 6.69 23.01
C ARG A 176 -49.27 5.30 23.41
N VAL A 177 -48.72 4.25 22.80
CA VAL A 177 -49.07 2.86 23.16
C VAL A 177 -48.74 2.57 24.63
N ALA A 178 -47.60 3.08 25.12
CA ALA A 178 -47.20 2.92 26.52
C ALA A 178 -48.13 3.69 27.49
N THR A 179 -48.54 4.92 27.14
CA THR A 179 -49.52 5.68 27.93
C THR A 179 -50.87 4.99 27.96
N ASP A 180 -51.36 4.51 26.83
CA ASP A 180 -52.65 3.81 26.74
C ASP A 180 -52.63 2.51 27.57
N ALA A 181 -51.53 1.77 27.53
CA ALA A 181 -51.35 0.57 28.34
C ALA A 181 -51.32 0.90 29.83
N ARG A 182 -50.68 2.01 30.22
CA ARG A 182 -50.66 2.49 31.61
C ARG A 182 -52.07 2.88 32.06
N ASP A 183 -52.82 3.60 31.26
CA ASP A 183 -54.17 4.05 31.59
C ASP A 183 -55.11 2.85 31.77
N LYS A 184 -55.04 1.86 30.88
CA LYS A 184 -55.78 0.60 31.03
C LYS A 184 -55.46 -0.12 32.35
N ARG A 185 -54.18 -0.14 32.78
CA ARG A 185 -53.78 -0.73 34.07
C ARG A 185 -54.35 0.05 35.25
N VAL A 186 -54.34 1.38 35.19
CA VAL A 186 -54.92 2.25 36.22
C VAL A 186 -56.43 2.01 36.34
N GLU A 187 -57.14 1.94 35.23
CA GLU A 187 -58.59 1.65 35.22
C GLU A 187 -58.90 0.24 35.76
N ALA A 188 -58.14 -0.78 35.35
CA ALA A 188 -58.28 -2.13 35.90
C ALA A 188 -58.02 -2.18 37.41
N ARG A 189 -56.99 -1.45 37.89
CA ARG A 189 -56.70 -1.33 39.32
C ARG A 189 -57.87 -0.70 40.08
N LYS A 190 -58.42 0.42 39.58
CA LYS A 190 -59.60 1.07 40.19
C LYS A 190 -60.80 0.12 40.28
N MET A 191 -61.05 -0.67 39.23
CA MET A 191 -62.11 -1.67 39.23
C MET A 191 -61.90 -2.72 40.34
N LEU A 192 -60.69 -3.27 40.45
CA LEU A 192 -60.36 -4.26 41.49
C LEU A 192 -60.47 -3.68 42.90
N GLU A 193 -59.98 -2.45 43.11
CA GLU A 193 -60.14 -1.73 44.38
C GLU A 193 -61.63 -1.57 44.73
N GLY A 194 -62.48 -1.24 43.74
CA GLY A 194 -63.93 -1.23 43.90
C GLY A 194 -64.50 -2.58 44.37
N GLN A 195 -64.13 -3.68 43.69
CA GLN A 195 -64.59 -5.03 44.04
C GLN A 195 -64.12 -5.48 45.43
N ILE A 196 -62.89 -5.15 45.83
CA ILE A 196 -62.35 -5.46 47.16
C ILE A 196 -63.18 -4.73 48.22
N ASN A 197 -63.45 -3.44 48.02
CA ASN A 197 -64.24 -2.65 48.93
C ASN A 197 -65.68 -3.19 49.07
N GLU A 198 -66.30 -3.66 47.98
CA GLU A 198 -67.61 -4.31 48.02
C GLU A 198 -67.58 -5.62 48.81
N ARG A 199 -66.57 -6.46 48.59
CA ARG A 199 -66.39 -7.72 49.35
C ARG A 199 -66.18 -7.45 50.84
N LEU A 200 -65.36 -6.46 51.20
CA LEU A 200 -65.17 -6.06 52.60
C LEU A 200 -66.48 -5.60 53.24
N LYS A 201 -67.27 -4.78 52.55
CA LYS A 201 -68.61 -4.38 53.02
C LYS A 201 -69.55 -5.57 53.18
N GLN A 202 -69.42 -6.60 52.34
CA GLN A 202 -70.22 -7.82 52.45
C GLN A 202 -69.78 -8.67 53.66
N GLN A 203 -68.46 -8.85 53.85
CA GLN A 203 -67.91 -9.56 55.02
C GLN A 203 -68.33 -8.91 56.34
N ILE A 204 -68.26 -7.58 56.43
CA ILE A 204 -68.71 -6.84 57.62
C ILE A 204 -70.19 -7.13 57.91
N ARG A 205 -71.05 -7.10 56.88
CA ARG A 205 -72.48 -7.42 57.04
C ARG A 205 -72.72 -8.87 57.50
N GLU A 206 -71.92 -9.83 57.03
CA GLU A 206 -72.01 -11.22 57.45
C GLU A 206 -71.53 -11.43 58.90
N GLU A 207 -70.46 -10.74 59.30
CA GLU A 207 -69.98 -10.74 60.68
C GLU A 207 -70.99 -10.13 61.66
N GLU A 208 -71.61 -9.01 61.27
CA GLU A 208 -72.71 -8.40 62.02
C GLU A 208 -73.90 -9.37 62.18
N ALA A 209 -74.29 -10.08 61.11
CA ALA A 209 -75.35 -11.09 61.16
C ALA A 209 -75.01 -12.25 62.12
N LYS A 210 -73.78 -12.79 62.03
CA LYS A 210 -73.30 -13.85 62.95
C LYS A 210 -73.29 -13.37 64.40
N ALA A 211 -72.90 -12.12 64.66
CA ALA A 211 -72.91 -11.57 66.01
C ALA A 211 -74.34 -11.45 66.59
N ILE A 212 -75.32 -11.11 65.74
CA ILE A 212 -76.73 -11.10 66.14
C ILE A 212 -77.22 -12.52 66.46
N GLU A 213 -76.90 -13.51 65.62
CA GLU A 213 -77.27 -14.91 65.87
C GLU A 213 -76.62 -15.46 67.14
N ALA A 214 -75.34 -15.19 67.38
CA ALA A 214 -74.63 -15.59 68.59
C ALA A 214 -75.28 -15.01 69.86
N LYS A 215 -75.69 -13.73 69.83
CA LYS A 215 -76.45 -13.11 70.94
C LYS A 215 -77.79 -13.80 71.18
N LYS A 216 -78.50 -14.19 70.10
CA LYS A 216 -79.76 -14.93 70.20
C LYS A 216 -79.58 -16.31 70.84
N ILE A 217 -78.54 -17.05 70.43
CA ILE A 217 -78.20 -18.36 70.99
C ILE A 217 -77.87 -18.24 72.49
N LEU A 218 -77.07 -17.25 72.87
CA LEU A 218 -76.72 -17.01 74.28
C LEU A 218 -77.96 -16.74 75.15
N LEU A 219 -78.95 -15.99 74.63
CA LEU A 219 -80.22 -15.77 75.34
C LEU A 219 -80.99 -17.06 75.56
N VAL A 220 -81.03 -17.95 74.56
CA VAL A 220 -81.68 -19.27 74.67
C VAL A 220 -80.97 -20.15 75.70
N TYR A 221 -79.64 -20.18 75.72
CA TYR A 221 -78.88 -20.93 76.75
C TYR A 221 -79.19 -20.44 78.17
N LYS A 222 -79.24 -19.12 78.38
CA LYS A 222 -79.60 -18.54 79.69
C LYS A 222 -81.03 -18.90 80.13
N GLN A 223 -81.95 -19.10 79.19
CA GLN A 223 -83.29 -19.59 79.50
C GLN A 223 -83.24 -21.06 79.95
N TYR A 224 -82.50 -21.91 79.23
CA TYR A 224 -82.32 -23.32 79.61
C TYR A 224 -81.63 -23.51 80.97
N GLU A 225 -80.61 -22.71 81.30
CA GLU A 225 -79.94 -22.78 82.61
C GLU A 225 -80.94 -22.51 83.76
N LYS A 226 -81.81 -21.50 83.61
CA LYS A 226 -82.86 -21.21 84.59
C LYS A 226 -83.88 -22.34 84.73
N GLU A 227 -84.23 -23.01 83.64
CA GLU A 227 -85.14 -24.15 83.64
C GLU A 227 -84.52 -25.38 84.33
N GLU A 228 -83.24 -25.66 84.08
CA GLU A 228 -82.53 -26.77 84.73
C GLU A 228 -82.33 -26.54 86.24
N GLU A 229 -81.99 -25.32 86.65
CA GLU A 229 -81.94 -24.97 88.08
C GLU A 229 -83.29 -25.21 88.78
N ALA A 230 -84.39 -24.85 88.13
CA ALA A 230 -85.74 -25.12 88.64
C ALA A 230 -86.03 -26.64 88.75
N LYS A 231 -85.58 -27.46 87.80
CA LYS A 231 -85.75 -28.93 87.88
C LYS A 231 -84.90 -29.55 88.99
N VAL A 232 -83.65 -29.12 89.16
CA VAL A 232 -82.75 -29.67 90.19
C VAL A 232 -83.27 -29.36 91.60
N THR A 233 -83.79 -28.15 91.83
CA THR A 233 -84.39 -27.80 93.12
C THR A 233 -85.64 -28.63 93.42
N ALA A 234 -86.51 -28.86 92.43
CA ALA A 234 -87.67 -29.73 92.57
C ALA A 234 -87.29 -31.19 92.88
N HIS A 235 -86.29 -31.73 92.18
CA HIS A 235 -85.80 -33.10 92.42
C HIS A 235 -85.19 -33.25 93.83
N ARG A 236 -84.43 -32.27 94.33
CA ARG A 236 -83.88 -32.30 95.70
C ARG A 236 -84.98 -32.36 96.77
N ALA A 237 -86.06 -31.61 96.59
CA ALA A 237 -87.21 -31.65 97.50
C ALA A 237 -87.86 -33.04 97.51
N GLN A 238 -88.00 -33.68 96.35
CA GLN A 238 -88.55 -35.03 96.21
C GLN A 238 -87.68 -36.11 96.87
N VAL A 239 -86.35 -36.00 96.76
CA VAL A 239 -85.39 -36.92 97.39
C VAL A 239 -85.44 -36.82 98.92
N GLN A 240 -85.55 -35.62 99.49
CA GLN A 240 -85.69 -35.47 100.95
C GLN A 240 -86.96 -36.15 101.48
N ALA A 241 -88.07 -36.06 100.75
CA ALA A 241 -89.32 -36.72 101.13
C ALA A 241 -89.20 -38.26 101.12
N THR A 242 -88.49 -38.83 100.13
CA THR A 242 -88.28 -40.28 100.05
C THR A 242 -87.32 -40.80 101.12
N ILE A 243 -86.28 -40.04 101.49
CA ILE A 243 -85.36 -40.43 102.59
C ILE A 243 -86.10 -40.52 103.93
N ALA A 244 -87.01 -39.59 104.23
CA ALA A 244 -87.83 -39.65 105.44
C ALA A 244 -88.70 -40.92 105.49
N GLN A 245 -89.24 -41.35 104.34
CA GLN A 245 -90.05 -42.56 104.22
C GLN A 245 -89.24 -43.86 104.38
N ILE A 246 -88.00 -43.88 103.88
CA ILE A 246 -87.06 -45.02 104.03
C ILE A 246 -86.59 -45.17 105.48
N ALA A 247 -86.39 -44.07 106.21
CA ALA A 247 -86.01 -44.12 107.62
C ALA A 247 -87.07 -44.81 108.50
N ALA A 248 -88.36 -44.51 108.26
CA ALA A 248 -89.47 -45.14 108.97
C ALA A 248 -89.56 -46.65 108.68
N THR A 249 -89.42 -47.07 107.42
CA THR A 249 -89.46 -48.49 107.04
C THR A 249 -88.25 -49.29 107.53
N ASN A 250 -87.10 -48.66 107.72
CA ASN A 250 -85.91 -49.32 108.26
C ASN A 250 -86.01 -49.61 109.77
N GLU A 251 -86.77 -48.84 110.55
CA GLU A 251 -87.06 -49.20 111.95
C GLU A 251 -87.92 -50.47 112.01
N ASP A 252 -88.97 -50.55 111.21
CA ASP A 252 -89.87 -51.72 111.15
C ASP A 252 -89.10 -53.02 110.79
N ILE A 253 -88.14 -52.95 109.86
CA ILE A 253 -87.32 -54.11 109.46
C ILE A 253 -86.38 -54.55 110.59
N LYS A 254 -85.92 -53.63 111.44
CA LYS A 254 -85.00 -53.95 112.54
C LYS A 254 -85.68 -54.79 113.61
N GLU A 255 -86.96 -54.54 113.87
CA GLU A 255 -87.79 -55.35 114.77
C GLU A 255 -88.00 -56.77 114.20
N MET A 256 -88.28 -56.89 112.90
CA MET A 256 -88.45 -58.22 112.26
C MET A 256 -87.17 -59.07 112.25
N LYS A 257 -85.98 -58.46 112.08
CA LYS A 257 -84.70 -59.22 112.04
C LYS A 257 -84.29 -59.81 113.39
N ALA A 258 -84.71 -59.20 114.51
CA ALA A 258 -84.46 -59.75 115.85
C ALA A 258 -85.19 -61.09 116.08
N GLU A 259 -86.32 -61.31 115.42
CA GLU A 259 -87.08 -62.57 115.48
C GLU A 259 -86.49 -63.66 114.56
N ALA A 260 -85.88 -63.27 113.44
CA ALA A 260 -85.24 -64.19 112.48
C ALA A 260 -83.91 -64.78 113.01
N ALA A 261 -83.10 -63.99 113.72
CA ALA A 261 -81.82 -64.45 114.27
C ALA A 261 -81.95 -65.61 115.28
N ARG A 262 -83.12 -65.76 115.94
CA ARG A 262 -83.40 -66.93 116.81
C ARG A 262 -83.57 -68.24 116.03
N ARG A 263 -83.88 -68.19 114.73
CA ARG A 263 -84.11 -69.36 113.88
C ARG A 263 -82.84 -69.84 113.19
N GLU A 264 -81.91 -68.93 112.87
CA GLU A 264 -80.69 -69.21 112.10
C GLU A 264 -79.63 -70.00 112.90
N ALA A 265 -79.59 -69.86 114.23
CA ALA A 265 -78.67 -70.62 115.10
C ALA A 265 -78.84 -72.15 115.03
N HIS A 266 -79.97 -72.65 114.50
CA HIS A 266 -80.23 -74.08 114.34
C HIS A 266 -79.70 -74.65 113.01
N GLU A 267 -79.48 -73.82 111.99
CA GLU A 267 -79.14 -74.28 110.63
C GLU A 267 -77.63 -74.32 110.37
N GLU A 268 -76.84 -73.60 111.18
CA GLU A 268 -75.40 -73.43 110.99
C GLU A 268 -74.55 -74.70 111.23
N GLN A 269 -75.09 -75.74 111.86
CA GLN A 269 -74.38 -77.03 112.04
C GLN A 269 -74.25 -77.86 110.76
N VAL A 270 -75.00 -77.57 109.69
CA VAL A 270 -75.09 -78.45 108.51
C VAL A 270 -74.16 -78.04 107.36
N ALA A 271 -73.76 -76.76 107.27
CA ALA A 271 -73.05 -76.22 106.09
C ALA A 271 -71.51 -76.44 106.06
N ALA A 272 -70.89 -76.93 107.15
CA ALA A 272 -69.43 -76.98 107.27
C ALA A 272 -68.71 -78.07 106.43
N ARG A 273 -69.43 -78.93 105.69
CA ARG A 273 -68.81 -80.08 104.96
C ARG A 273 -68.45 -79.84 103.49
N TYR A 274 -68.93 -78.77 102.84
CA TYR A 274 -68.86 -78.68 101.36
C TYR A 274 -67.69 -77.85 100.80
N LEU A 275 -67.00 -77.03 101.60
CA LEU A 275 -65.98 -76.08 101.11
C LEU A 275 -64.55 -76.65 101.00
N ARG A 276 -64.37 -77.98 101.02
CA ARG A 276 -63.04 -78.64 101.04
C ARG A 276 -62.51 -79.08 99.66
N GLU A 277 -63.26 -78.93 98.57
CA GLU A 277 -62.86 -79.45 97.23
C GLU A 277 -62.39 -78.38 96.21
N LYS A 278 -62.42 -77.09 96.53
CA LYS A 278 -62.19 -75.99 95.56
C LYS A 278 -60.75 -75.44 95.48
N ALA A 279 -59.69 -76.23 95.68
CA ALA A 279 -58.34 -75.65 95.86
C ALA A 279 -57.17 -76.38 95.17
N ARG A 280 -57.36 -77.19 94.11
CA ARG A 280 -56.27 -77.99 93.51
C ARG A 280 -55.98 -77.86 92.00
N GLU A 281 -56.64 -76.98 91.24
CA GLU A 281 -56.49 -77.00 89.76
C GLU A 281 -55.80 -75.80 89.09
N GLU A 282 -55.51 -74.68 89.77
CA GLU A 282 -55.10 -73.44 89.06
C GLU A 282 -53.59 -73.09 89.09
N GLU A 283 -52.70 -73.96 89.60
CA GLU A 283 -51.26 -73.63 89.76
C GLU A 283 -50.35 -74.13 88.61
N ARG A 284 -50.88 -74.54 87.45
CA ARG A 284 -50.08 -75.24 86.41
C ARG A 284 -49.82 -74.54 85.07
N GLN A 285 -50.25 -73.29 84.86
CA GLN A 285 -50.17 -72.62 83.55
C GLN A 285 -49.25 -71.39 83.47
N GLN A 286 -48.27 -71.22 84.37
CA GLN A 286 -47.36 -70.06 84.36
C GLN A 286 -45.95 -70.31 83.75
N LEU A 287 -45.76 -71.36 82.95
CA LEU A 287 -44.44 -71.70 82.35
C LEU A 287 -44.29 -71.45 80.83
N GLU A 288 -45.19 -70.71 80.18
CA GLU A 288 -45.17 -70.56 78.70
C GLU A 288 -44.56 -69.24 78.15
N HIS A 289 -44.05 -68.33 78.99
CA HIS A 289 -43.58 -67.02 78.52
C HIS A 289 -42.08 -66.88 78.16
N GLU A 290 -41.27 -67.95 78.20
CA GLU A 290 -39.82 -67.86 77.93
C GLU A 290 -39.37 -68.21 76.49
N ALA A 291 -40.26 -68.63 75.59
CA ALA A 291 -39.87 -69.12 74.26
C ALA A 291 -39.68 -68.05 73.15
N ILE A 292 -40.18 -66.82 73.32
CA ILE A 292 -40.22 -65.84 72.21
C ILE A 292 -38.92 -65.03 72.07
N LYS A 293 -38.02 -65.05 73.07
CA LYS A 293 -36.80 -64.23 73.07
C LYS A 293 -35.63 -64.84 72.26
N LYS A 294 -35.65 -66.15 71.95
CA LYS A 294 -34.56 -66.86 71.23
C LYS A 294 -34.61 -66.81 69.69
N SER A 295 -35.68 -66.30 69.06
CA SER A 295 -35.84 -66.40 67.58
C SER A 295 -35.24 -65.23 66.78
N LYS A 296 -34.84 -64.12 67.42
CA LYS A 296 -34.35 -62.92 66.72
C LYS A 296 -32.82 -62.80 66.59
N GLU A 297 -32.04 -63.57 67.36
CA GLU A 297 -30.56 -63.57 67.27
C GLU A 297 -30.00 -64.35 66.07
N LEU A 298 -30.74 -65.34 65.56
CA LEU A 298 -30.23 -66.26 64.52
C LEU A 298 -30.25 -65.67 63.09
N ARG A 299 -30.92 -64.53 62.87
CA ARG A 299 -31.07 -63.91 61.54
C ARG A 299 -29.95 -62.91 61.20
N VAL A 300 -29.23 -62.38 62.19
CA VAL A 300 -28.16 -61.37 61.99
C VAL A 300 -26.79 -62.02 61.75
N ALA A 301 -26.54 -63.23 62.28
CA ALA A 301 -25.28 -63.95 62.08
C ALA A 301 -25.06 -64.46 60.64
N LYS A 302 -26.13 -64.77 59.90
CA LYS A 302 -26.04 -65.37 58.56
C LYS A 302 -25.70 -64.36 57.44
N LEU A 303 -25.96 -63.06 57.64
CA LEU A 303 -25.74 -62.02 56.64
C LEU A 303 -24.27 -61.52 56.61
N ARG A 304 -23.56 -61.56 57.74
CA ARG A 304 -22.14 -61.15 57.83
C ARG A 304 -21.18 -62.18 57.22
N ALA A 305 -21.46 -63.48 57.38
CA ALA A 305 -20.64 -64.55 56.82
C ALA A 305 -20.67 -64.65 55.27
N GLN A 306 -21.69 -64.10 54.61
CA GLN A 306 -21.76 -64.05 53.14
C GLN A 306 -20.98 -62.88 52.52
N GLN A 307 -20.80 -61.78 53.25
CA GLN A 307 -20.07 -60.60 52.76
C GLN A 307 -18.55 -60.78 52.83
N GLU A 308 -18.06 -61.45 53.88
CA GLU A 308 -16.63 -61.75 54.07
C GLU A 308 -16.07 -62.67 52.97
N LYS A 309 -16.81 -63.72 52.58
CA LYS A 309 -16.45 -64.61 51.46
C LYS A 309 -16.42 -63.93 50.08
N ALA A 310 -17.11 -62.80 49.89
CA ALA A 310 -17.12 -62.08 48.62
C ALA A 310 -15.92 -61.12 48.49
N GLN A 311 -15.40 -60.59 49.60
CA GLN A 311 -14.19 -59.75 49.63
C GLN A 311 -12.93 -60.58 49.36
N ASP A 312 -12.80 -61.77 49.95
CA ASP A 312 -11.64 -62.63 49.76
C ASP A 312 -11.47 -63.08 48.29
N LYS A 313 -12.57 -63.29 47.57
CA LYS A 313 -12.53 -63.63 46.14
C LYS A 313 -12.06 -62.48 45.24
N ARG A 314 -12.28 -61.21 45.62
CA ARG A 314 -11.80 -60.04 44.85
C ARG A 314 -10.31 -59.81 45.06
N MET A 315 -9.83 -59.95 46.30
CA MET A 315 -8.42 -59.80 46.65
C MET A 315 -7.52 -60.79 45.87
N ALA A 316 -7.94 -62.05 45.75
CA ALA A 316 -7.21 -63.06 44.98
C ALA A 316 -7.17 -62.78 43.46
N GLN A 317 -8.19 -62.12 42.90
CA GLN A 317 -8.22 -61.76 41.47
C GLN A 317 -7.33 -60.57 41.14
N ASP A 318 -7.17 -59.62 42.06
CA ASP A 318 -6.31 -58.46 41.85
C ASP A 318 -4.82 -58.78 42.05
N GLU A 319 -4.47 -59.72 42.94
CA GLU A 319 -3.10 -60.23 43.05
C GLU A 319 -2.61 -60.91 41.76
N PHE A 320 -3.50 -61.67 41.09
CA PHE A 320 -3.16 -62.32 39.81
C PHE A 320 -2.93 -61.31 38.67
N LYS A 321 -3.72 -60.23 38.63
CA LYS A 321 -3.55 -59.16 37.63
C LYS A 321 -2.25 -58.39 37.85
N ALA A 322 -1.87 -58.15 39.11
CA ALA A 322 -0.63 -57.44 39.44
C ALA A 322 0.62 -58.23 39.00
N LYS A 323 0.65 -59.55 39.21
CA LYS A 323 1.77 -60.40 38.77
C LYS A 323 1.92 -60.43 37.25
N LYS A 324 0.81 -60.54 36.50
CA LYS A 324 0.82 -60.53 35.03
C LYS A 324 1.26 -59.18 34.44
N ALA A 325 0.89 -58.07 35.08
CA ALA A 325 1.31 -56.73 34.65
C ALA A 325 2.82 -56.50 34.85
N PHE A 326 3.38 -57.01 35.96
CA PHE A 326 4.81 -56.93 36.24
C PHE A 326 5.66 -57.70 35.20
N GLU A 327 5.28 -58.95 34.90
CA GLU A 327 5.98 -59.78 33.90
C GLU A 327 5.90 -59.20 32.48
N ALA A 328 4.76 -58.62 32.10
CA ALA A 328 4.60 -57.97 30.79
C ALA A 328 5.50 -56.74 30.65
N ASN A 329 5.65 -55.95 31.72
CA ASN A 329 6.48 -54.75 31.72
C ASN A 329 7.98 -55.09 31.70
N GLU A 330 8.39 -56.15 32.43
CA GLU A 330 9.77 -56.64 32.42
C GLU A 330 10.18 -57.13 31.01
N LYS A 331 9.29 -57.87 30.32
CA LYS A 331 9.54 -58.33 28.96
C LYS A 331 9.66 -57.16 27.97
N ALA A 332 8.82 -56.13 28.10
CA ALA A 332 8.89 -54.94 27.26
C ALA A 332 10.19 -54.15 27.46
N MET A 333 10.67 -54.04 28.70
CA MET A 333 11.94 -53.37 29.01
C MET A 333 13.14 -54.10 28.41
N ARG A 334 13.21 -55.44 28.55
CA ARG A 334 14.31 -56.22 27.96
C ARG A 334 14.33 -56.13 26.44
N GLN A 335 13.17 -56.09 25.78
CA GLN A 335 13.08 -55.94 24.34
C GLN A 335 13.55 -54.55 23.88
N LYS A 336 13.16 -53.50 24.59
CA LYS A 336 13.60 -52.13 24.32
C LYS A 336 15.11 -51.96 24.44
N GLU A 337 15.74 -52.54 25.46
CA GLU A 337 17.20 -52.48 25.63
C GLU A 337 17.96 -53.22 24.51
N ALA A 338 17.42 -54.35 24.04
CA ALA A 338 18.01 -55.09 22.93
C ALA A 338 17.95 -54.29 21.61
N ASP A 339 16.81 -53.66 21.32
CA ASP A 339 16.60 -52.84 20.13
C ASP A 339 17.50 -51.58 20.14
N ASP A 340 17.64 -50.93 21.29
CA ASP A 340 18.50 -49.75 21.44
C ASP A 340 19.98 -50.11 21.25
N ARG A 341 20.41 -51.31 21.69
CA ARG A 341 21.78 -51.80 21.46
C ARG A 341 22.03 -52.12 19.98
N ALA A 342 21.06 -52.72 19.31
CA ALA A 342 21.16 -53.01 17.87
C ALA A 342 21.29 -51.72 17.04
N LYS A 343 20.45 -50.71 17.30
CA LYS A 343 20.51 -49.41 16.62
C LYS A 343 21.82 -48.67 16.85
N LYS A 344 22.37 -48.71 18.07
CA LYS A 344 23.68 -48.11 18.37
C LYS A 344 24.82 -48.78 17.60
N ARG A 345 24.75 -50.10 17.40
CA ARG A 345 25.75 -50.82 16.61
C ARG A 345 25.64 -50.49 15.12
N GLU A 346 24.43 -50.50 14.58
CA GLU A 346 24.18 -50.15 13.17
C GLU A 346 24.67 -48.75 12.83
N THR A 347 24.36 -47.77 13.68
CA THR A 347 24.81 -46.37 13.50
C THR A 347 26.33 -46.20 13.59
N ALA A 348 27.01 -46.96 14.45
CA ALA A 348 28.48 -46.93 14.50
C ALA A 348 29.10 -47.50 13.22
N GLU A 349 28.57 -48.61 12.71
CA GLU A 349 29.06 -49.25 11.48
C GLU A 349 28.81 -48.38 10.23
N THR A 350 27.72 -47.61 10.17
CA THR A 350 27.47 -46.67 9.08
C THR A 350 28.46 -45.51 9.10
N ILE A 351 28.72 -44.92 10.28
CA ILE A 351 29.68 -43.80 10.43
C ILE A 351 31.09 -44.22 9.98
N ASP A 352 31.54 -45.42 10.35
CA ASP A 352 32.87 -45.91 9.96
C ASP A 352 33.00 -46.16 8.46
N ARG A 353 31.94 -46.65 7.79
CA ARG A 353 31.94 -46.81 6.33
C ARG A 353 31.99 -45.45 5.63
N GLU A 354 31.20 -44.49 6.10
CA GLU A 354 31.16 -43.14 5.53
C GLU A 354 32.52 -42.42 5.68
N ARG A 355 33.18 -42.53 6.83
CA ARG A 355 34.52 -41.95 7.04
C ARG A 355 35.56 -42.51 6.07
N LYS A 356 35.59 -43.84 5.87
CA LYS A 356 36.53 -44.47 4.92
C LYS A 356 36.28 -44.04 3.47
N GLN A 357 35.01 -43.88 3.09
CA GLN A 357 34.65 -43.36 1.77
C GLN A 357 35.06 -41.89 1.61
N GLN A 358 34.89 -41.08 2.66
CA GLN A 358 35.30 -39.68 2.64
C GLN A 358 36.83 -39.54 2.51
N GLU A 359 37.60 -40.37 3.21
CA GLU A 359 39.06 -40.37 3.14
C GLU A 359 39.56 -40.75 1.74
N SER A 360 39.00 -41.81 1.13
CA SER A 360 39.39 -42.25 -0.21
C SER A 360 39.02 -41.21 -1.27
N PHE A 361 37.84 -40.59 -1.16
CA PHE A 361 37.42 -39.51 -2.05
C PHE A 361 38.37 -38.30 -1.96
N LYS A 362 38.69 -37.84 -0.74
CA LYS A 362 39.64 -36.74 -0.53
C LYS A 362 41.07 -37.05 -0.99
N ALA A 363 41.48 -38.31 -0.98
CA ALA A 363 42.79 -38.72 -1.50
C ALA A 363 42.80 -38.68 -3.04
N ALA A 364 41.75 -39.19 -3.69
CA ALA A 364 41.61 -39.13 -5.14
C ALA A 364 41.52 -37.69 -5.65
N GLU A 365 40.74 -36.84 -4.98
CA GLU A 365 40.62 -35.41 -5.28
C GLU A 365 41.98 -34.70 -5.21
N ARG A 366 42.77 -34.92 -4.14
CA ARG A 366 44.12 -34.34 -4.02
C ARG A 366 45.04 -34.77 -5.16
N SER A 367 44.99 -36.04 -5.57
CA SER A 367 45.80 -36.53 -6.69
C SER A 367 45.36 -35.93 -8.03
N ALA A 368 44.05 -35.79 -8.25
CA ALA A 368 43.51 -35.15 -9.45
C ALA A 368 43.90 -33.67 -9.52
N ASN A 369 43.80 -32.95 -8.39
CA ASN A 369 44.20 -31.55 -8.30
C ASN A 369 45.69 -31.36 -8.60
N ALA A 370 46.58 -32.20 -8.05
CA ALA A 370 48.01 -32.12 -8.34
C ALA A 370 48.35 -32.42 -9.81
N ALA A 371 47.62 -33.33 -10.46
CA ALA A 371 47.78 -33.60 -11.88
C ALA A 371 47.28 -32.42 -12.74
N GLN A 372 46.15 -31.83 -12.34
CA GLN A 372 45.58 -30.65 -13.01
C GLN A 372 46.48 -29.42 -12.87
N GLU A 373 47.09 -29.20 -11.71
CA GLU A 373 48.03 -28.11 -11.46
C GLU A 373 49.26 -28.23 -12.37
N ARG A 374 49.87 -29.42 -12.46
CA ARG A 374 51.00 -29.66 -13.40
C ARG A 374 50.63 -29.41 -14.85
N LEU A 375 49.43 -29.82 -15.26
CA LEU A 375 48.95 -29.57 -16.63
C LEU A 375 48.69 -28.07 -16.84
N ALA A 376 48.12 -27.38 -15.85
CA ALA A 376 47.89 -25.95 -15.88
C ALA A 376 49.20 -25.17 -15.98
N ASP A 377 50.24 -25.56 -15.24
CA ASP A 377 51.57 -24.95 -15.31
C ASP A 377 52.22 -25.13 -16.68
N HIS A 378 52.14 -26.34 -17.25
CA HIS A 378 52.67 -26.60 -18.59
C HIS A 378 51.92 -25.78 -19.66
N VAL A 379 50.59 -25.73 -19.56
CA VAL A 379 49.76 -24.90 -20.44
C VAL A 379 50.08 -23.42 -20.25
N ALA A 380 50.27 -22.95 -19.02
CA ALA A 380 50.66 -21.58 -18.71
C ALA A 380 52.01 -21.23 -19.32
N GLN A 381 53.01 -22.13 -19.25
CA GLN A 381 54.31 -21.91 -19.90
C GLN A 381 54.20 -21.82 -21.43
N CYS A 382 53.42 -22.71 -22.06
CA CYS A 382 53.17 -22.64 -23.50
C CYS A 382 52.44 -21.34 -23.89
N ILE A 383 51.44 -20.94 -23.10
CA ILE A 383 50.71 -19.68 -23.29
C ILE A 383 51.65 -18.49 -23.07
N ASP A 384 52.54 -18.50 -22.09
CA ASP A 384 53.49 -17.42 -21.83
C ASP A 384 54.48 -17.27 -22.99
N GLN A 385 54.97 -18.37 -23.55
CA GLN A 385 55.82 -18.35 -24.74
C GLN A 385 55.07 -17.85 -25.97
N GLU A 386 53.85 -18.33 -26.21
CA GLU A 386 53.02 -17.91 -27.33
C GLU A 386 52.59 -16.44 -27.19
N THR A 387 52.23 -16.00 -25.98
CA THR A 387 51.88 -14.61 -25.68
C THR A 387 53.09 -13.70 -25.76
N HIS A 388 54.29 -14.15 -25.36
CA HIS A 388 55.52 -13.39 -25.56
C HIS A 388 55.82 -13.23 -27.06
N ALA A 389 55.73 -14.30 -27.85
CA ALA A 389 55.90 -14.24 -29.29
C ALA A 389 54.86 -13.32 -29.95
N LYS A 390 53.59 -13.43 -29.55
CA LYS A 390 52.51 -12.51 -29.98
C LYS A 390 52.80 -11.08 -29.56
N ARG A 391 53.28 -10.82 -28.33
CA ARG A 391 53.66 -9.48 -27.86
C ARG A 391 54.79 -8.89 -28.69
N MET A 392 55.79 -9.67 -29.06
CA MET A 392 56.88 -9.20 -29.94
C MET A 392 56.36 -8.91 -31.34
N ALA A 393 55.53 -9.78 -31.91
CA ALA A 393 54.91 -9.56 -33.22
C ALA A 393 53.95 -8.35 -33.21
N VAL A 394 53.23 -8.14 -32.12
CA VAL A 394 52.38 -6.96 -31.90
C VAL A 394 53.25 -5.72 -31.78
N ARG A 395 54.33 -5.71 -31.00
CA ARG A 395 55.26 -4.58 -30.92
C ARG A 395 55.87 -4.24 -32.27
N ALA A 396 56.30 -5.24 -33.05
CA ALA A 396 56.81 -5.00 -34.40
C ALA A 396 55.74 -4.36 -35.29
N LYS A 397 54.51 -4.89 -35.26
CA LYS A 397 53.37 -4.28 -35.97
C LYS A 397 53.01 -2.90 -35.43
N GLU A 398 53.16 -2.63 -34.14
CA GLU A 398 52.93 -1.32 -33.52
C GLU A 398 53.98 -0.31 -33.97
N VAL A 399 55.24 -0.71 -34.09
CA VAL A 399 56.31 0.12 -34.63
C VAL A 399 56.04 0.43 -36.11
N ASP A 400 55.76 -0.58 -36.93
CA ASP A 400 55.43 -0.39 -38.36
C ASP A 400 54.16 0.45 -38.54
N ALA A 401 53.14 0.21 -37.69
CA ALA A 401 51.91 0.98 -37.69
C ALA A 401 52.14 2.40 -37.18
N HIS A 402 53.07 2.61 -36.24
CA HIS A 402 53.44 3.93 -35.72
C HIS A 402 54.19 4.74 -36.77
N GLU A 403 55.10 4.13 -37.53
CA GLU A 403 55.76 4.76 -38.67
C GLU A 403 54.73 5.12 -39.76
N SER A 404 53.90 4.14 -40.14
CA SER A 404 52.79 4.37 -41.08
C SER A 404 51.79 5.42 -40.56
N TYR A 405 51.62 5.51 -39.24
CA TYR A 405 50.78 6.50 -38.57
C TYR A 405 51.42 7.88 -38.60
N ILE A 406 52.72 8.01 -38.37
CA ILE A 406 53.45 9.28 -38.51
C ILE A 406 53.33 9.79 -39.95
N ASP A 407 53.49 8.93 -40.95
CA ASP A 407 53.35 9.32 -42.36
C ASP A 407 51.93 9.78 -42.68
N LYS A 408 50.93 9.01 -42.23
CA LYS A 408 49.52 9.41 -42.32
C LYS A 408 49.22 10.66 -41.52
N LEU A 409 49.87 10.89 -40.38
CA LEU A 409 49.68 12.05 -39.51
C LEU A 409 50.27 13.30 -40.17
N ASN A 410 51.42 13.19 -40.82
CA ASN A 410 52.03 14.25 -41.62
C ASN A 410 51.16 14.60 -42.82
N GLN A 411 50.65 13.58 -43.53
CA GLN A 411 49.68 13.77 -44.60
C GLN A 411 48.38 14.40 -44.08
N GLN A 412 47.90 13.97 -42.91
CA GLN A 412 46.76 14.59 -42.23
C GLN A 412 47.04 16.00 -41.75
N PHE A 413 48.26 16.38 -41.36
CA PHE A 413 48.58 17.76 -41.01
C PHE A 413 48.51 18.65 -42.24
N GLN A 414 49.00 18.17 -43.39
CA GLN A 414 48.90 18.88 -44.67
C GLN A 414 47.45 18.98 -45.14
N ASP A 415 46.71 17.87 -45.10
CA ASP A 415 45.29 17.82 -45.44
C ASP A 415 44.43 18.62 -44.45
N ASN A 416 44.76 18.62 -43.17
CA ASN A 416 44.08 19.45 -42.17
C ASN A 416 44.46 20.92 -42.34
N ALA A 417 45.66 21.27 -42.78
CA ALA A 417 46.01 22.66 -43.06
C ALA A 417 45.25 23.20 -44.28
N THR A 418 45.13 22.40 -45.35
CA THR A 418 44.33 22.75 -46.53
C THR A 418 42.84 22.73 -46.22
N ARG A 419 42.36 21.71 -45.50
CA ARG A 419 40.98 21.66 -44.98
C ARG A 419 40.70 22.79 -44.03
N ARG A 420 41.59 23.18 -43.11
CA ARG A 420 41.37 24.34 -42.20
C ARG A 420 41.25 25.63 -42.98
N LYS A 421 42.03 25.84 -44.04
CA LYS A 421 41.91 27.01 -44.92
C LYS A 421 40.58 27.00 -45.69
N ASN A 422 40.22 25.87 -46.28
CA ASN A 422 38.96 25.72 -47.02
C ASN A 422 37.73 25.75 -46.10
N LYS A 423 37.84 25.18 -44.90
CA LYS A 423 36.83 25.15 -43.84
C LYS A 423 36.69 26.53 -43.23
N ALA A 424 37.75 27.29 -42.97
CA ALA A 424 37.63 28.68 -42.51
C ALA A 424 36.90 29.55 -43.56
N ALA A 425 37.18 29.35 -44.85
CA ALA A 425 36.47 30.04 -45.93
C ALA A 425 34.99 29.58 -46.07
N LEU A 426 34.71 28.29 -45.91
CA LEU A 426 33.32 27.77 -45.90
C LEU A 426 32.56 28.20 -44.64
N GLU A 427 33.15 28.06 -43.45
CA GLU A 427 32.60 28.42 -42.14
C GLU A 427 32.21 29.89 -42.11
N THR A 428 32.98 30.81 -42.69
CA THR A 428 32.55 32.22 -42.74
C THR A 428 31.26 32.43 -43.54
N ASN A 429 31.05 31.68 -44.64
CA ASN A 429 29.83 31.77 -45.44
C ASN A 429 28.67 30.96 -44.84
N GLU A 430 28.96 29.78 -44.29
CA GLU A 430 27.99 28.92 -43.61
C GLU A 430 27.51 29.55 -42.32
N ASN A 431 28.39 30.15 -41.51
CA ASN A 431 28.00 30.89 -40.31
C ASN A 431 27.11 32.08 -40.67
N ALA A 432 27.40 32.81 -41.75
CA ALA A 432 26.53 33.89 -42.22
C ALA A 432 25.16 33.37 -42.68
N ALA A 433 25.10 32.20 -43.33
CA ALA A 433 23.85 31.56 -43.72
C ALA A 433 23.06 31.01 -42.52
N GLN A 434 23.75 30.43 -41.53
CA GLN A 434 23.17 29.91 -40.29
C GLN A 434 22.61 31.04 -39.43
N VAL A 435 23.33 32.16 -39.30
CA VAL A 435 22.84 33.35 -38.58
C VAL A 435 21.58 33.90 -39.23
N LYS A 436 21.52 33.97 -40.57
CA LYS A 436 20.31 34.36 -41.29
C LYS A 436 19.17 33.38 -41.04
N LYS A 437 19.42 32.07 -41.16
CA LYS A 437 18.42 31.03 -40.91
C LYS A 437 17.86 31.10 -39.48
N ALA A 438 18.72 31.25 -38.47
CA ALA A 438 18.31 31.40 -37.07
C ALA A 438 17.46 32.66 -36.86
N ALA A 439 17.80 33.78 -37.50
CA ALA A 439 17.00 35.01 -37.43
C ALA A 439 15.59 34.82 -38.04
N LYS A 440 15.49 34.11 -39.17
CA LYS A 440 14.22 33.76 -39.82
C LYS A 440 13.37 32.85 -38.93
N GLU A 441 13.97 31.79 -38.39
CA GLU A 441 13.30 30.87 -37.46
C GLU A 441 12.80 31.60 -36.21
N ALA A 442 13.59 32.50 -35.62
CA ALA A 442 13.19 33.29 -34.47
C ALA A 442 11.96 34.19 -34.76
N ILE A 443 11.88 34.80 -35.94
CA ILE A 443 10.73 35.60 -36.38
C ILE A 443 9.47 34.72 -36.48
N VAL A 444 9.60 33.53 -37.07
CA VAL A 444 8.47 32.60 -37.23
C VAL A 444 8.00 32.05 -35.88
N VAL A 445 8.91 31.69 -34.99
CA VAL A 445 8.61 31.23 -33.63
C VAL A 445 7.84 32.30 -32.86
N ASP A 446 8.28 33.57 -32.93
CA ASP A 446 7.62 34.66 -32.22
C ASP A 446 6.21 34.95 -32.76
N LYS A 447 5.99 34.79 -34.07
CA LYS A 447 4.64 34.84 -34.66
C LYS A 447 3.74 33.72 -34.15
N ILE A 448 4.22 32.47 -34.17
CA ILE A 448 3.47 31.31 -33.67
C ILE A 448 3.09 31.52 -32.20
N ARG A 449 4.02 32.04 -31.40
CA ARG A 449 3.78 32.38 -29.99
C ARG A 449 2.66 33.41 -29.83
N ARG A 450 2.70 34.52 -30.58
CA ARG A 450 1.65 35.57 -30.54
C ARG A 450 0.29 35.02 -30.98
N ASP A 451 0.25 34.26 -32.06
CA ASP A 451 -0.97 33.62 -32.56
C ASP A 451 -1.54 32.64 -31.53
N ALA A 452 -0.69 31.85 -30.87
CA ALA A 452 -1.08 30.93 -29.82
C ALA A 452 -1.67 31.66 -28.60
N ILE A 453 -1.04 32.75 -28.15
CA ILE A 453 -1.57 33.59 -27.06
C ILE A 453 -2.94 34.16 -27.44
N GLN A 454 -3.10 34.70 -28.65
CA GLN A 454 -4.39 35.23 -29.11
C GLN A 454 -5.48 34.15 -29.19
N LYS A 455 -5.14 32.94 -29.66
CA LYS A 455 -6.08 31.82 -29.70
C LYS A 455 -6.53 31.42 -28.30
N LEU A 456 -5.61 31.31 -27.34
CA LEU A 456 -5.94 30.96 -25.96
C LEU A 456 -6.77 32.05 -25.27
N GLN A 457 -6.48 33.33 -25.53
CA GLN A 457 -7.30 34.44 -25.05
C GLN A 457 -8.73 34.36 -25.60
N LYS A 458 -8.91 34.05 -26.89
CA LYS A 458 -10.24 33.84 -27.49
C LYS A 458 -10.98 32.64 -26.89
N GLN A 459 -10.25 31.61 -26.45
CA GLN A 459 -10.80 30.43 -25.79
C GLN A 459 -11.14 30.66 -24.31
N GLY A 460 -10.93 31.87 -23.78
CA GLY A 460 -11.26 32.20 -22.38
C GLY A 460 -10.24 31.68 -21.36
N VAL A 461 -9.02 31.33 -21.79
CA VAL A 461 -7.95 30.92 -20.86
C VAL A 461 -7.53 32.11 -19.99
N PRO A 462 -7.54 31.97 -18.66
CA PRO A 462 -7.14 33.04 -17.74
C PRO A 462 -5.72 33.57 -18.03
N PRO A 463 -5.50 34.90 -17.89
CA PRO A 463 -4.22 35.53 -18.22
C PRO A 463 -3.04 35.01 -17.38
N GLU A 464 -3.31 34.42 -16.21
CA GLU A 464 -2.29 33.84 -15.34
C GLU A 464 -1.58 32.66 -15.99
N TYR A 465 -2.32 31.83 -16.72
CA TYR A 465 -1.80 30.65 -17.41
C TYR A 465 -1.09 30.98 -18.72
N LEU A 466 -1.24 32.22 -19.20
CA LEU A 466 -0.56 32.73 -20.40
C LEU A 466 0.81 33.35 -20.09
N ARG A 467 1.12 33.67 -18.82
CA ARG A 467 2.40 34.28 -18.42
C ARG A 467 3.63 33.50 -18.92
N PRO A 468 3.68 32.15 -18.86
CA PRO A 468 4.82 31.40 -19.39
C PRO A 468 5.04 31.59 -20.90
N LEU A 469 3.96 31.63 -21.70
CA LEU A 469 4.06 31.92 -23.14
C LEU A 469 4.47 33.36 -23.41
N GLN A 470 4.03 34.31 -22.59
CA GLN A 470 4.40 35.73 -22.72
C GLN A 470 5.88 35.96 -22.41
N LYS A 471 6.43 35.26 -21.40
CA LYS A 471 7.84 35.35 -21.00
C LYS A 471 8.81 34.65 -21.96
N LEU A 472 8.30 33.76 -22.81
CA LEU A 472 9.10 33.09 -23.84
C LEU A 472 9.55 34.14 -24.88
N HIS A 473 10.72 34.72 -24.68
CA HIS A 473 11.42 35.47 -25.71
C HIS A 473 12.31 34.47 -26.45
N GLY A 474 12.23 34.44 -27.79
CA GLY A 474 13.16 33.64 -28.60
C GLY A 474 14.58 33.94 -28.13
N ARG A 475 15.39 32.89 -27.95
CA ARG A 475 16.76 32.98 -27.41
C ARG A 475 17.49 34.14 -28.10
N THR A 476 17.49 35.30 -27.46
CA THR A 476 18.37 36.41 -27.81
C THR A 476 19.67 35.97 -27.19
N THR A 477 20.50 35.37 -28.02
CA THR A 477 21.88 35.03 -27.71
C THR A 477 22.54 36.26 -27.11
N SER A 478 22.79 36.21 -25.79
CA SER A 478 23.77 37.04 -25.10
C SER A 478 25.16 36.78 -25.64
#